data_AF-A0A7H4PKZ4-F1
#
_entry.id   AF-A0A7H4PKZ4-F1
#
_cell.length_a   1.000
_cell.length_b   1.000
_cell.length_c   1.000
_cell.angle_alpha   90.00
_cell.angle_beta   90.00
_cell.angle_gamma   90.00
#
_symmetry.space_group_name_H-M   'P 1'
#
loop_
_entity.id
_entity.type
_entity.pdbx_description
1 polymer ?
#
loop_
_entity_poly.entity_id
_entity_poly.type
_entity_poly.pdbx_seq_one_letter_code
_entity_poly.pdbx_strand_id
1 'polypeptide(L)'
;MTIITKKSLVAAGVLSALMTINAAVAADVPAGVQLADKQTLVRNNGSEVQSLDPHKIEGVPESNINRDLFEGLLVSDLDGHPGRGRCGKMGQQRF
;
A
#
# COMPACT_ATOMS: atom_id res chain seq x y z
N MET A 1 47.34 -18.42 -3.06
CA MET A 1 46.26 -18.03 -2.13
C MET A 1 45.35 -16.88 -2.65
N THR A 2 45.28 -16.61 -3.96
CA THR A 2 44.54 -15.44 -4.49
C THR A 2 43.15 -15.74 -5.07
N ILE A 3 42.84 -17.01 -5.37
CA ILE A 3 41.60 -17.42 -6.05
C ILE A 3 40.43 -17.54 -5.05
N ILE A 4 40.71 -17.89 -3.80
CA ILE A 4 39.72 -18.05 -2.72
C ILE A 4 39.16 -16.69 -2.28
N THR A 5 40.02 -15.66 -2.21
CA THR A 5 39.63 -14.30 -1.83
C THR A 5 38.71 -13.64 -2.86
N LYS A 6 38.92 -13.89 -4.17
CA LYS A 6 38.07 -13.36 -5.25
C LYS A 6 36.66 -13.97 -5.25
N LYS A 7 36.53 -15.28 -4.99
CA LYS A 7 35.23 -15.95 -4.85
C LYS A 7 34.45 -15.45 -3.63
N SER A 8 35.13 -15.18 -2.52
CA SER A 8 34.52 -14.59 -1.32
C SER A 8 34.05 -13.15 -1.55
N LEU A 9 34.80 -12.36 -2.33
CA LEU A 9 34.41 -11.00 -2.68
C LEU A 9 33.16 -10.96 -3.59
N VAL A 10 33.08 -11.87 -4.55
CA VAL A 10 31.89 -12.04 -5.42
C VAL A 10 30.69 -12.54 -4.60
N ALA A 11 30.90 -13.51 -3.70
CA ALA A 11 29.84 -13.98 -2.81
C ALA A 11 29.33 -12.88 -1.86
N ALA A 12 30.22 -12.02 -1.35
CA ALA A 12 29.85 -10.88 -0.52
C ALA A 12 29.07 -9.81 -1.31
N GLY A 13 29.43 -9.58 -2.57
CA GLY A 13 28.71 -8.66 -3.46
C GLY A 13 27.31 -9.17 -3.88
N VAL A 14 27.17 -10.49 -4.07
CA VAL A 14 25.85 -11.10 -4.32
C VAL A 14 24.99 -11.07 -3.06
N LEU A 15 25.59 -11.29 -1.88
CA LEU A 15 24.87 -11.25 -0.62
C LEU A 15 24.39 -9.83 -0.27
N SER A 16 25.19 -8.79 -0.53
CA SER A 16 24.75 -7.39 -0.32
C SER A 16 23.65 -6.96 -1.29
N ALA A 17 23.66 -7.45 -2.53
CA ALA A 17 22.60 -7.20 -3.52
C ALA A 17 21.28 -7.92 -3.18
N LEU A 18 21.33 -9.01 -2.42
CA LEU A 18 20.13 -9.73 -1.95
C LEU A 18 19.49 -9.07 -0.72
N MET A 19 20.24 -8.27 0.06
CA MET A 19 19.72 -7.60 1.26
C MET A 19 18.94 -6.30 0.96
N THR A 20 18.92 -5.80 -0.27
CA THR A 20 18.16 -4.60 -0.67
C THR A 20 16.67 -4.85 -0.93
N ILE A 21 16.14 -6.06 -0.72
CA ILE A 21 14.75 -6.42 -1.06
C ILE A 21 13.75 -6.08 0.08
N ASN A 22 14.18 -5.48 1.19
CA ASN A 22 13.30 -5.19 2.33
C ASN A 22 12.57 -3.82 2.30
N ALA A 23 12.56 -3.10 1.19
CA ALA A 23 11.75 -1.90 1.06
C ALA A 23 10.27 -2.30 0.85
N ALA A 24 9.52 -2.43 1.94
CA ALA A 24 8.07 -2.43 1.91
C ALA A 24 7.60 -1.08 1.34
N VAL A 25 7.35 -1.05 0.03
CA VAL A 25 6.78 0.10 -0.67
C VAL A 25 5.29 0.22 -0.32
N ALA A 26 5.00 0.86 0.81
CA ALA A 26 3.63 1.03 1.30
C ALA A 26 2.87 2.18 0.61
N ALA A 27 3.58 3.12 -0.02
CA ALA A 27 3.03 4.25 -0.77
C ALA A 27 4.08 4.79 -1.76
N ASP A 28 3.65 5.54 -2.77
CA ASP A 28 4.56 6.32 -3.61
C ASP A 28 5.04 7.54 -2.82
N VAL A 29 6.24 7.43 -2.25
CA VAL A 29 6.85 8.46 -1.40
C VAL A 29 7.91 9.20 -2.22
N PRO A 30 7.85 10.54 -2.33
CA PRO A 30 8.85 11.31 -3.06
C PRO A 30 10.29 11.01 -2.62
N ALA A 31 11.20 11.01 -3.58
CA ALA A 31 12.62 10.74 -3.31
C ALA A 31 13.21 11.77 -2.31
N GLY A 32 13.92 11.27 -1.29
CA GLY A 32 14.58 12.09 -0.27
C GLY A 32 13.78 12.32 1.00
N VAL A 33 12.53 11.85 1.09
CA VAL A 33 11.74 11.91 2.33
C VAL A 33 12.16 10.77 3.26
N GLN A 34 12.65 11.12 4.46
CA GLN A 34 12.86 10.16 5.53
C GLN A 34 11.52 9.80 6.17
N LEU A 35 11.17 8.52 6.10
CA LEU A 35 10.00 7.98 6.77
C LEU A 35 10.23 7.94 8.28
N ALA A 36 9.23 8.36 9.05
CA ALA A 36 9.26 8.23 10.50
C ALA A 36 9.33 6.75 10.91
N ASP A 37 10.07 6.46 11.99
CA ASP A 37 10.23 5.10 12.54
C ASP A 37 8.90 4.44 12.91
N LYS A 38 7.88 5.25 13.26
CA LYS A 38 6.53 4.78 13.60
C LYS A 38 5.47 5.46 12.72
N GLN A 39 4.84 4.69 11.85
CA GLN A 39 3.76 5.14 10.96
C GLN A 39 2.40 5.04 11.68
N THR A 40 2.08 6.02 12.52
CA THR A 40 0.77 6.12 13.18
C THR A 40 0.06 7.41 12.81
N LEU A 41 -1.21 7.31 12.43
CA LEU A 41 -2.06 8.44 12.08
C LEU A 41 -3.24 8.53 13.06
N VAL A 42 -3.49 9.73 13.59
CA VAL A 42 -4.68 10.02 14.41
C VAL A 42 -5.58 10.94 13.61
N ARG A 43 -6.80 10.49 13.33
CA ARG A 43 -7.80 11.19 12.53
C ARG A 43 -9.07 11.41 13.33
N ASN A 44 -9.55 12.65 13.38
CA ASN A 44 -10.91 12.92 13.83
C ASN A 44 -11.90 12.50 12.73
N ASN A 45 -12.92 11.72 13.10
CA ASN A 45 -13.94 11.20 12.19
C ASN A 45 -15.30 11.91 12.31
N GLY A 46 -15.35 13.04 13.03
CA GLY A 46 -16.55 13.88 13.14
C GLY A 46 -17.51 13.42 14.22
N SER A 47 -18.13 12.25 14.05
CA SER A 47 -19.06 11.65 15.02
C SER A 47 -18.80 10.17 15.20
N GLU A 48 -19.45 9.59 16.22
CA GLU A 48 -19.48 8.15 16.38
C GLU A 48 -20.21 7.49 15.20
N VAL A 49 -19.72 6.29 14.82
CA VAL A 49 -20.26 5.52 13.70
C VAL A 49 -21.47 4.70 14.12
N GLN A 50 -22.47 4.63 13.25
CA GLN A 50 -23.67 3.82 13.52
C GLN A 50 -23.43 2.31 13.34
N SER A 51 -22.60 1.96 12.35
CA SER A 51 -22.25 0.56 12.07
C SER A 51 -20.92 0.49 11.31
N LEU A 52 -20.31 -0.69 11.32
CA LEU A 52 -19.17 -1.04 10.47
C LEU A 52 -19.54 -2.07 9.40
N ASP A 53 -20.81 -2.53 9.39
CA ASP A 53 -21.33 -3.41 8.34
C ASP A 53 -21.63 -2.56 7.09
N PRO A 54 -20.96 -2.79 5.94
CA PRO A 54 -21.18 -2.01 4.72
C PRO A 54 -22.65 -1.93 4.27
N HIS A 55 -23.49 -2.90 4.66
CA HIS A 55 -24.91 -2.91 4.31
C HIS A 55 -25.81 -2.12 5.27
N LYS A 56 -25.25 -1.57 6.36
CA LYS A 56 -25.99 -0.87 7.42
C LYS A 56 -25.43 0.52 7.72
N ILE A 57 -24.69 1.10 6.76
CA ILE A 57 -24.12 2.44 6.88
C ILE A 57 -24.69 3.34 5.80
N GLU A 58 -24.85 4.62 6.13
CA GLU A 58 -25.33 5.64 5.19
C GLU A 58 -24.52 6.95 5.26
N GLY A 59 -23.76 7.15 6.33
CA GLY A 59 -23.03 8.39 6.57
C GLY A 59 -21.59 8.43 6.06
N VAL A 60 -21.03 9.64 6.10
CA VAL A 60 -19.63 9.92 5.77
C VAL A 60 -18.65 9.37 6.84
N PRO A 61 -18.91 9.51 8.16
CA PRO A 61 -18.03 8.96 9.20
C PRO A 61 -17.81 7.45 9.02
N GLU A 62 -18.87 6.71 8.70
CA GLU A 62 -18.81 5.28 8.46
C GLU A 62 -18.06 4.96 7.18
N SER A 63 -18.34 5.70 6.10
CA SER A 63 -17.68 5.52 4.80
C SER A 63 -16.17 5.72 4.86
N ASN A 64 -15.69 6.64 5.72
CA ASN A 64 -14.26 6.86 5.92
C ASN A 64 -13.56 5.61 6.47
N ILE A 65 -14.14 4.99 7.50
CA ILE A 65 -13.60 3.77 8.11
C ILE A 65 -13.80 2.57 7.17
N ASN A 66 -14.96 2.49 6.51
CA ASN A 66 -15.28 1.38 5.62
C ASN A 66 -14.32 1.30 4.42
N ARG A 67 -13.86 2.45 3.88
CA ARG A 67 -12.85 2.49 2.81
C ARG A 67 -11.49 1.94 3.21
N ASP A 68 -11.15 1.99 4.50
CA ASP A 68 -9.91 1.43 5.04
C ASP A 68 -10.05 -0.06 5.38
N LEU A 69 -11.26 -0.51 5.74
CA LEU A 69 -11.52 -1.90 6.16
C LEU A 69 -11.96 -2.82 5.01
N PHE A 70 -12.71 -2.31 4.04
CA PHE A 70 -13.29 -3.08 2.97
C PHE A 70 -12.99 -2.45 1.61
N GLU A 71 -12.58 -3.29 0.66
CA GLU A 71 -12.19 -2.86 -0.67
C GLU A 71 -13.18 -3.37 -1.72
N GLY A 72 -13.65 -2.46 -2.59
CA GLY A 72 -14.51 -2.76 -3.72
C GLY A 72 -13.75 -3.27 -4.96
N LEU A 73 -14.48 -3.45 -6.06
CA LEU A 73 -13.88 -3.80 -7.36
C LEU A 73 -13.00 -2.67 -7.92
N LEU A 74 -13.41 -1.43 -7.65
CA LEU A 74 -12.73 -0.18 -7.99
C LEU A 74 -12.58 0.63 -6.70
N VAL A 75 -11.50 1.41 -6.62
CA VAL A 75 -11.25 2.37 -5.54
C VAL A 75 -11.06 3.75 -6.17
N SER A 76 -11.21 4.83 -5.41
CA SER A 76 -10.88 6.16 -5.91
C SER A 76 -9.39 6.44 -5.72
N ASP A 77 -8.71 6.91 -6.77
CA ASP A 77 -7.35 7.42 -6.69
C ASP A 77 -7.29 8.76 -5.95
N LEU A 78 -6.09 9.30 -5.71
CA LEU A 78 -5.84 10.59 -5.06
C LEU A 78 -6.56 11.75 -5.75
N ASP A 79 -6.71 11.68 -7.07
CA ASP A 79 -7.44 12.67 -7.88
C ASP A 79 -8.95 12.39 -7.98
N GLY A 80 -9.45 11.34 -7.32
CA GLY A 80 -10.86 10.93 -7.35
C GLY A 80 -11.26 10.08 -8.57
N HIS A 81 -10.32 9.75 -9.46
CA HIS A 81 -10.58 8.86 -10.60
C HIS A 81 -10.82 7.41 -10.14
N PRO A 82 -11.66 6.61 -10.85
CA PRO A 82 -11.81 5.18 -10.57
C PRO A 82 -10.51 4.42 -10.87
N GLY A 83 -9.77 4.07 -9.83
CA GLY A 83 -8.62 3.20 -9.84
C GLY A 83 -9.00 1.72 -9.68
N ARG A 84 -8.01 0.84 -9.88
CA ARG A 84 -8.19 -0.61 -9.70
C ARG A 84 -8.28 -0.93 -8.22
N GLY A 85 -9.34 -1.64 -7.82
CA GLY A 85 -9.41 -2.29 -6.52
C GLY A 85 -9.18 -3.79 -6.64
N ARG A 86 -10.06 -4.59 -6.03
CA ARG A 86 -10.03 -6.06 -6.12
C ARG A 86 -10.14 -6.61 -7.54
N CYS A 87 -10.70 -5.85 -8.48
CA CYS A 87 -10.80 -6.27 -9.88
C CYS A 87 -9.54 -5.84 -10.66
N GLY A 88 -8.68 -6.81 -11.01
CA GLY A 88 -7.45 -6.54 -11.75
C GLY A 88 -7.65 -5.99 -13.16
N LYS A 89 -8.77 -6.33 -13.83
CA LYS A 89 -9.15 -5.78 -15.13
C LYS A 89 -10.67 -5.82 -15.30
N MET A 90 -11.28 -4.65 -15.38
CA MET A 90 -12.68 -4.53 -15.80
C MET A 90 -12.70 -4.46 -17.34
N GLY A 91 -13.11 -5.55 -17.98
CA GLY A 91 -13.35 -5.57 -19.43
C GLY A 91 -14.76 -5.08 -19.71
N GLN A 92 -14.90 -3.99 -20.46
CA GLN A 92 -16.20 -3.62 -21.00
C GLN A 92 -16.45 -4.47 -22.24
N GLN A 93 -17.31 -5.48 -22.11
CA GLN A 93 -17.82 -6.21 -23.27
C GLN A 93 -18.68 -5.21 -24.06
N ARG A 94 -18.10 -4.64 -25.12
CA ARG A 94 -18.91 -3.96 -26.14
C ARG A 94 -19.61 -5.05 -26.93
N PHE A 95 -20.94 -5.02 -26.91
CA PHE A 95 -21.77 -5.76 -27.86
C PHE A 95 -21.59 -5.15 -29.26
#